data_AF-A0A4R1PZW8-F1
#
_entry.id   AF-A0A4R1PZW8-F1
#
_cell.length_a   1.000
_cell.length_b   1.000
_cell.length_c   1.000
_cell.angle_alpha   90.00
_cell.angle_beta   90.00
_cell.angle_gamma   90.00
#
_symmetry.space_group_name_H-M   'P 1'
#
loop_
_entity.id
_entity.type
_entity.pdbx_description
1 polymer ?
#
loop_
_entity_poly.entity_id
_entity_poly.type
_entity_poly.pdbx_seq_one_letter_code
_entity_poly.pdbx_strand_id
1 'polypeptide(L)'
;MTKKVVTFDYCGSGFLRYQNNISERNFCNRKCWGKHLSKKSKMQPLSKGSAAQQKHYQIAPVELIEILQMYLPPEQFQGYLRGNALKYLLRMGHKDEPKKEIDKAYQFSKWLRQAANGETINPRQED
;
A
#
# COMPACT_ATOMS: atom_id res chain seq x y z
N MET A 1 -17.42 -28.12 22.29
CA MET A 1 -17.36 -26.78 21.66
C MET A 1 -18.75 -26.15 21.74
N THR A 2 -18.87 -24.98 22.38
CA THR A 2 -20.14 -24.26 22.57
C THR A 2 -20.54 -23.48 21.31
N LYS A 3 -21.85 -23.49 20.97
CA LYS A 3 -22.41 -22.67 19.90
C LYS A 3 -23.20 -21.51 20.48
N LYS A 4 -23.21 -20.36 19.81
CA LYS A 4 -24.03 -19.19 20.13
C LYS A 4 -24.71 -18.66 18.88
N VAL A 5 -25.90 -18.10 19.04
CA VAL A 5 -26.57 -17.36 17.97
C VAL A 5 -25.86 -16.03 17.80
N VAL A 6 -25.46 -15.73 16.57
CA VAL A 6 -24.78 -14.48 16.21
C VAL A 6 -25.56 -13.77 15.12
N THR A 7 -25.79 -12.49 15.31
CA THR A 7 -26.43 -11.61 14.33
C THR A 7 -25.41 -11.16 13.29
N PHE A 8 -25.77 -11.21 12.00
CA PHE A 8 -24.90 -10.78 10.91
C PHE A 8 -25.01 -9.28 10.63
N ASP A 9 -23.87 -8.59 10.50
CA ASP A 9 -23.75 -7.13 10.44
C ASP A 9 -24.52 -6.44 9.30
N TYR A 10 -24.85 -7.15 8.22
CA TYR A 10 -25.41 -6.53 6.99
C TYR A 10 -26.82 -6.97 6.64
N CYS A 11 -27.23 -8.17 7.05
CA CYS A 11 -28.58 -8.68 6.80
C CYS A 11 -29.42 -8.81 8.07
N GLY A 12 -28.82 -8.65 9.26
CA GLY A 12 -29.50 -8.73 10.55
C GLY A 12 -30.01 -10.13 10.92
N SER A 13 -29.85 -11.14 10.05
CA SER A 13 -30.25 -12.50 10.37
C SER A 13 -29.29 -13.15 11.37
N GLY A 14 -29.84 -14.06 12.18
CA GLY A 14 -29.09 -14.82 13.18
C GLY A 14 -28.70 -16.21 12.67
N PHE A 15 -27.52 -16.69 13.06
CA PHE A 15 -27.11 -18.08 12.81
C PHE A 15 -26.26 -18.63 13.96
N LEU A 16 -26.37 -19.95 14.21
CA LEU A 16 -25.56 -20.64 15.20
C LEU A 16 -24.11 -20.79 14.72
N ARG A 17 -23.18 -20.16 15.43
CA ARG A 17 -21.74 -20.30 15.20
C ARG A 17 -21.05 -20.93 16.40
N TYR A 18 -20.01 -21.73 16.15
CA TYR A 18 -19.10 -22.14 17.21
C TYR A 18 -18.42 -20.92 17.79
N GLN A 19 -18.28 -20.88 19.12
CA GLN A 19 -17.75 -19.72 19.84
C GLN A 19 -16.36 -19.28 19.32
N ASN A 20 -15.52 -20.22 18.89
CA ASN A 20 -14.19 -19.96 18.32
C ASN A 20 -14.23 -19.33 16.91
N ASN A 21 -15.38 -19.35 16.24
CA ASN A 21 -15.61 -18.82 14.88
C ASN A 21 -16.46 -17.54 14.88
N ILE A 22 -16.60 -16.90 16.05
CA ILE A 22 -17.29 -15.62 16.22
C ILE A 22 -16.23 -14.53 16.19
N SER A 23 -16.28 -13.69 15.17
CA SER A 23 -15.44 -12.50 15.04
C SER A 23 -16.19 -11.25 15.47
N GLU A 24 -15.50 -10.11 15.56
CA GLU A 24 -16.10 -8.80 15.82
C GLU A 24 -17.21 -8.46 14.80
N ARG A 25 -16.99 -8.84 13.53
CA ARG A 25 -17.99 -8.75 12.45
C ARG A 25 -18.29 -10.12 11.90
N ASN A 26 -19.56 -10.44 11.67
CA ASN A 26 -20.02 -11.73 11.19
C ASN A 26 -20.86 -11.57 9.92
N PHE A 27 -20.59 -12.43 8.95
CA PHE A 27 -21.20 -12.34 7.62
C PHE A 27 -21.94 -13.62 7.28
N CYS A 28 -23.13 -13.45 6.71
CA CYS A 28 -24.00 -14.53 6.32
C CYS A 28 -23.46 -15.32 5.12
N ASN A 29 -22.88 -14.61 4.15
CA ASN A 29 -22.41 -15.15 2.87
C ASN A 29 -21.56 -14.10 2.14
N ARG A 30 -21.15 -14.43 0.90
CA ARG A 30 -20.36 -13.54 0.03
C ARG A 30 -21.02 -12.19 -0.24
N LYS A 31 -22.37 -12.11 -0.28
CA LYS A 31 -23.09 -10.83 -0.47
C LYS A 31 -22.93 -9.93 0.76
N CYS A 32 -23.12 -10.48 1.97
CA CYS A 32 -22.86 -9.75 3.22
C CYS A 32 -21.40 -9.27 3.30
N TRP A 33 -20.45 -10.14 2.95
CA TRP A 33 -19.02 -9.80 2.89
C TRP A 33 -18.72 -8.72 1.84
N GLY A 34 -19.30 -8.81 0.64
CA GLY A 34 -19.11 -7.84 -0.43
C GLY A 34 -19.58 -6.43 -0.06
N LYS A 35 -20.71 -6.31 0.65
CA LYS A 35 -21.19 -5.02 1.18
C LYS A 35 -20.20 -4.41 2.18
N HIS A 36 -19.59 -5.24 3.02
CA HIS A 36 -18.53 -4.79 3.94
C HIS A 36 -17.31 -4.25 3.21
N LEU A 37 -16.82 -4.98 2.21
CA LEU A 37 -15.69 -4.54 1.40
C LEU A 37 -15.97 -3.23 0.66
N SER A 38 -17.17 -3.07 0.09
CA SER A 38 -17.57 -1.83 -0.60
C SER A 38 -17.65 -0.62 0.35
N LYS A 39 -18.17 -0.79 1.57
CA LYS A 39 -18.11 0.28 2.58
C LYS A 39 -16.67 0.58 3.03
N LYS A 40 -15.85 -0.45 3.19
CA LYS A 40 -14.45 -0.31 3.59
C LYS A 40 -13.63 0.44 2.55
N SER A 41 -13.84 0.19 1.24
CA SER A 41 -13.12 0.92 0.19
C SER A 41 -13.49 2.40 0.14
N LYS A 42 -14.75 2.77 0.43
CA LYS A 42 -15.19 4.16 0.48
C LYS A 42 -14.64 4.94 1.69
N MET A 43 -14.30 4.25 2.78
CA MET A 43 -13.78 4.85 4.00
C MET A 43 -12.25 4.78 4.12
N GLN A 44 -11.56 4.11 3.18
CA GLN A 44 -10.09 4.08 3.24
C GLN A 44 -9.57 5.49 2.93
N PRO A 45 -8.80 6.12 3.84
CA PRO A 45 -8.15 7.36 3.51
C PRO A 45 -7.27 7.12 2.27
N LEU A 46 -7.19 8.10 1.38
CA LEU A 46 -6.23 8.08 0.29
C LEU A 46 -4.84 7.85 0.89
N SER A 47 -4.36 6.60 0.84
CA SER A 47 -3.00 6.29 1.25
C SER A 47 -2.10 7.01 0.24
N LYS A 48 -1.44 8.10 0.64
CA LYS A 48 -0.41 8.69 -0.19
C LYS A 48 0.61 7.56 -0.43
N GLY A 49 0.92 7.29 -1.69
CA GLY A 49 1.78 6.15 -2.05
C GLY A 49 3.26 6.36 -1.71
N SER A 50 3.59 7.32 -0.84
CA SER A 50 4.95 7.74 -0.54
C SER A 50 5.71 6.67 0.25
N ALA A 51 7.03 6.64 0.09
CA ALA A 51 7.92 5.68 0.75
C ALA A 51 7.80 5.76 2.29
N ALA A 52 7.74 6.97 2.85
CA ALA A 52 7.58 7.21 4.28
C ALA A 52 6.36 6.49 4.89
N GLN A 53 5.29 6.27 4.12
CA GLN A 53 4.04 5.68 4.59
C GLN A 53 3.96 4.16 4.37
N GLN A 54 4.92 3.56 3.66
CA GLN A 54 4.95 2.14 3.34
C GLN A 54 5.57 1.29 4.47
N LYS A 55 4.92 1.26 5.65
CA LYS A 55 5.41 0.55 6.86
C LYS A 55 5.79 -0.92 6.65
N HIS A 56 5.20 -1.59 5.67
CA HIS A 56 5.51 -3.00 5.37
C HIS A 56 6.88 -3.23 4.73
N TYR A 57 7.57 -2.17 4.28
CA TYR A 57 8.96 -2.23 3.82
C TYR A 57 9.98 -1.77 4.88
N GLN A 58 9.52 -1.18 5.99
CA GLN A 58 10.35 -0.72 7.11
C GLN A 58 10.66 -1.87 8.08
N ILE A 59 11.07 -3.03 7.54
CA ILE A 59 11.44 -4.21 8.33
C ILE A 59 12.87 -4.07 8.87
N ALA A 60 13.71 -3.32 8.16
CA ALA A 60 15.09 -3.03 8.50
C ALA A 60 15.28 -1.51 8.75
N PRO A 61 16.30 -1.11 9.54
CA PRO A 61 16.61 0.31 9.76
C PRO A 61 17.03 1.03 8.47
N VAL A 62 17.56 0.29 7.49
CA VAL A 62 18.00 0.82 6.20
C VAL A 62 17.03 0.34 5.12
N GLU A 63 16.53 1.27 4.32
CA GLU A 63 15.71 0.99 3.15
C GLU A 63 16.56 0.69 1.92
N LEU A 64 16.00 -0.04 0.96
CA LEU A 64 16.69 -0.44 -0.26
C LEU A 64 17.29 0.76 -1.01
N ILE A 65 16.58 1.89 -1.09
CA ILE A 65 17.06 3.07 -1.80
C ILE A 65 18.34 3.64 -1.17
N GLU A 66 18.48 3.53 0.15
CA GLU A 66 19.68 3.96 0.86
C GLU A 66 20.86 3.02 0.58
N ILE A 67 20.62 1.72 0.46
CA ILE A 67 21.65 0.76 0.06
C ILE A 67 22.09 1.03 -1.38
N LEU A 68 21.15 1.23 -2.30
CA LEU A 68 21.46 1.45 -3.70
C LEU A 68 22.23 2.76 -3.92
N GLN A 69 21.89 3.85 -3.24
CA GLN A 69 22.65 5.11 -3.36
C GLN A 69 24.09 5.00 -2.82
N MET A 70 24.34 4.12 -1.85
CA MET A 70 25.69 3.91 -1.29
C MET A 70 26.59 3.08 -2.20
N TYR A 71 26.03 2.06 -2.87
CA TYR A 71 26.82 1.05 -3.58
C TYR A 71 26.82 1.20 -5.09
N LEU A 72 25.78 1.79 -5.70
CA LEU A 72 25.73 1.93 -7.15
C LEU A 72 26.53 3.16 -7.61
N PRO A 73 27.24 3.06 -8.74
CA PRO A 73 27.73 4.24 -9.45
C PRO A 73 26.60 5.23 -9.72
N PRO A 74 26.87 6.56 -9.72
CA PRO A 74 25.83 7.57 -9.89
C PRO A 74 24.92 7.35 -11.11
N GLU A 75 25.50 6.97 -12.25
CA GLU A 75 24.74 6.68 -13.48
C GLU A 75 23.79 5.49 -13.31
N GLN A 76 24.25 4.41 -12.66
CA GLN A 76 23.41 3.23 -12.42
C GLN A 76 22.28 3.54 -11.44
N PHE A 77 22.56 4.34 -10.40
CA PHE A 77 21.55 4.76 -9.46
C PHE A 77 20.49 5.68 -10.10
N GLN A 78 20.93 6.64 -10.92
CA GLN A 78 20.02 7.48 -11.71
C GLN A 78 19.21 6.64 -12.71
N GLY A 79 19.82 5.65 -13.36
CA GLY A 79 19.16 4.70 -14.24
C GLY A 79 18.06 3.89 -13.51
N TYR A 80 18.36 3.40 -12.30
CA TYR A 80 17.39 2.73 -11.44
C TYR A 80 16.19 3.64 -11.12
N LEU A 81 16.43 4.91 -10.74
CA LEU A 81 15.37 5.87 -10.43
C LEU A 81 14.50 6.16 -11.66
N ARG A 82 15.12 6.45 -12.81
CA ARG A 82 14.44 6.70 -14.08
C ARG A 82 13.59 5.50 -14.51
N GLY A 83 14.13 4.29 -14.43
CA GLY A 83 13.42 3.06 -14.78
C GLY A 83 12.20 2.83 -13.88
N ASN A 84 12.31 3.11 -12.57
CA ASN A 84 11.18 2.99 -11.66
C ASN A 84 10.09 4.03 -11.93
N ALA A 85 10.44 5.28 -12.24
CA ALA A 85 9.46 6.29 -12.66
C ALA A 85 8.68 5.82 -13.90
N LEU A 86 9.38 5.37 -14.94
CA LEU A 86 8.76 4.82 -16.15
C LEU A 86 7.87 3.61 -15.86
N LYS A 87 8.35 2.67 -15.03
CA LYS A 87 7.59 1.48 -14.61
C LYS A 87 6.22 1.86 -14.04
N TYR A 88 6.15 2.89 -13.20
CA TYR A 88 4.90 3.31 -12.60
C TYR A 88 3.98 4.05 -13.58
N LEU A 89 4.54 4.84 -14.49
CA LEU A 89 3.77 5.44 -15.60
C LEU A 89 3.13 4.36 -16.49
N LEU A 90 3.89 3.32 -16.85
CA LEU A 90 3.40 2.21 -17.68
C LEU A 90 2.36 1.32 -16.98
N ARG A 91 2.35 1.29 -15.64
CA ARG A 91 1.37 0.52 -14.85
C ARG A 91 0.05 1.26 -14.64
N MET A 92 -0.03 2.54 -15.00
CA MET A 92 -1.19 3.37 -14.76
C MET A 92 -2.43 2.75 -15.40
N GLY A 93 -3.51 2.58 -14.62
CA GLY A 93 -4.76 1.99 -15.10
C GLY A 93 -4.77 0.46 -15.22
N HIS A 94 -3.64 -0.22 -14.96
CA HIS A 94 -3.52 -1.67 -15.15
C HIS A 94 -3.35 -2.49 -13.86
N LYS A 95 -2.84 -1.91 -12.76
CA LYS A 95 -2.57 -2.66 -11.53
C LYS A 95 -3.17 -2.02 -10.28
N ASP A 96 -2.66 -0.87 -9.87
CA ASP A 96 -3.19 -0.11 -8.74
C ASP A 96 -4.09 1.04 -9.24
N GLU A 97 -4.75 1.73 -8.30
CA GLU A 97 -5.46 2.98 -8.59
C GLU A 97 -4.51 3.97 -9.29
N PRO A 98 -4.93 4.62 -10.41
CA PRO A 98 -4.06 5.47 -11.22
C PRO A 98 -3.29 6.51 -10.40
N LYS A 99 -3.96 7.14 -9.42
CA LYS A 99 -3.33 8.13 -8.54
C LYS A 99 -2.14 7.58 -7.77
N LYS A 100 -2.22 6.35 -7.25
CA LYS A 100 -1.11 5.72 -6.50
C LYS A 100 0.10 5.45 -7.39
N GLU A 101 -0.11 5.10 -8.65
CA GLU A 101 0.97 4.90 -9.61
C GLU A 101 1.59 6.25 -10.02
N ILE A 102 0.77 7.29 -10.23
CA ILE A 102 1.24 8.66 -10.49
C ILE A 102 2.10 9.18 -9.32
N ASP A 103 1.62 9.05 -8.08
CA ASP A 103 2.35 9.51 -6.89
C ASP A 103 3.72 8.81 -6.77
N LYS A 104 3.80 7.51 -7.09
CA LYS A 104 5.08 6.77 -7.11
C LYS A 104 5.99 7.24 -8.23
N ALA A 105 5.47 7.42 -9.44
CA ALA A 105 6.26 7.95 -10.55
C ALA A 105 6.84 9.33 -10.22
N TYR A 106 6.03 10.19 -9.59
CA TYR A 106 6.46 11.50 -9.11
C TYR A 106 7.58 11.40 -8.05
N GLN A 107 7.42 10.54 -7.05
CA GLN A 107 8.45 10.31 -6.02
C GLN A 107 9.81 9.93 -6.63
N PHE A 108 9.83 8.94 -7.54
CA PHE A 108 11.06 8.51 -8.21
C PHE A 108 11.65 9.59 -9.11
N SER A 109 10.81 10.42 -9.74
CA SER A 109 11.27 11.54 -10.56
C SER A 109 11.91 12.64 -9.72
N LYS A 110 11.37 12.91 -8.53
CA LYS A 110 11.96 13.84 -7.56
C LYS A 110 13.32 13.34 -7.09
N TRP A 111 13.40 12.08 -6.65
CA TRP A 111 14.66 11.46 -6.25
C TRP A 111 15.69 11.48 -7.38
N LEU A 112 15.28 11.25 -8.63
CA LEU A 112 16.18 11.36 -9.78
C LEU A 112 16.79 12.76 -9.90
N ARG A 113 15.99 13.82 -9.71
CA ARG A 113 16.48 15.20 -9.70
C ARG A 113 17.50 15.42 -8.58
N GLN A 114 17.21 14.95 -7.38
CA GLN A 114 18.12 15.05 -6.23
C GLN A 114 19.45 14.34 -6.52
N ALA A 115 19.39 13.10 -7.00
CA ALA A 115 20.57 12.33 -7.37
C ALA A 115 21.39 12.99 -8.50
N ALA A 116 20.73 13.62 -9.48
CA ALA A 116 21.40 14.37 -10.54
C ALA A 116 22.10 15.64 -10.03
N ASN A 117 21.60 16.24 -8.95
CA ASN A 117 22.23 17.36 -8.25
C ASN A 117 23.33 16.93 -7.27
N GLY A 118 23.57 15.62 -7.09
CA GLY A 118 24.50 15.09 -6.08
C GLY A 118 23.97 15.13 -4.65
N GLU A 119 22.66 15.31 -4.47
CA GLU A 119 22.02 15.29 -3.15
C GLU A 119 21.79 13.86 -2.66
N THR A 120 21.93 13.64 -1.36
CA THR A 120 21.58 12.37 -0.72
C THR A 120 20.07 12.26 -0.53
N ILE A 121 19.50 11.11 -0.91
CA ILE A 121 18.07 10.87 -0.76
C ILE A 121 17.77 10.34 0.64
N ASN A 122 16.78 10.96 1.29
CA ASN A 122 16.18 10.45 2.52
C ASN A 122 14.73 9.97 2.24
N PRO A 123 14.46 8.66 2.25
CA PRO A 123 13.12 8.13 1.93
C PRO A 123 12.05 8.43 2.99
N ARG A 124 12.48 8.85 4.18
CA ARG A 124 11.60 9.14 5.33
C ARG A 124 11.21 10.61 5.41
N GLN A 125 11.85 11.48 4.63
CA GLN A 125 11.49 12.89 4.58
C GLN A 125 10.21 13.06 3.77
N GLU A 126 9.13 13.45 4.44
CA GLU A 126 7.92 13.93 3.78
C GLU A 126 8.16 15.38 3.30
N ASP A 127 7.54 15.75 2.17
CA ASP A 127 7.42 17.14 1.74
C ASP A 127 6.30 17.87 2.50
#